data_AF-A0A350PFP1-F1
#
_entry.id   AF-A0A350PFP1-F1
#
_cell.length_a   1.000
_cell.length_b   1.000
_cell.length_c   1.000
_cell.angle_alpha   90.00
_cell.angle_beta   90.00
_cell.angle_gamma   90.00
#
_symmetry.space_group_name_H-M   'P 1'
#
loop_
_entity.id
_entity.type
_entity.pdbx_description
1 polymer ?
#
loop_
_entity_poly.entity_id
_entity_poly.type
_entity_poly.pdbx_seq_one_letter_code
_entity_poly.pdbx_strand_id
1 'polypeptide(L)'
;MKVFNKILLLSLVALLSTNLMAQKTYEDAVNLYNSAAEQASAKEYDKAIATYKEAAQIGEELGTPQGTDIKSRSEQQIPKVQLNKAGNLFNAFRSSKQISDLDIAIIAFEEAVEIGKQYQDTRVTQAAQGYVPQLYYQKATMLFKREMYEETDKALNSAIQA
;
A
#
# COMPACT_ATOMS: atom_id res chain seq x y z
N MET A 1 18.34 -59.63 23.36
CA MET A 1 17.07 -58.97 22.97
C MET A 1 16.63 -57.79 23.85
N LYS A 2 17.07 -57.62 25.11
CA LYS A 2 16.60 -56.51 25.97
C LYS A 2 17.22 -55.13 25.68
N VAL A 3 18.36 -55.08 24.99
CA VAL A 3 19.10 -53.82 24.71
C VAL A 3 18.64 -53.19 23.38
N PHE A 4 18.26 -54.01 22.41
CA PHE A 4 17.74 -53.58 21.10
C PHE A 4 16.41 -52.82 21.22
N ASN A 5 15.53 -53.24 22.14
CA ASN A 5 14.26 -52.55 22.40
C ASN A 5 14.43 -51.19 23.10
N LYS A 6 15.57 -50.95 23.77
CA LYS A 6 15.85 -49.66 24.41
C LYS A 6 16.44 -48.63 23.44
N ILE A 7 17.20 -49.10 22.45
CA ILE A 7 17.77 -48.23 21.40
C ILE A 7 16.70 -47.81 20.40
N LEU A 8 15.75 -48.70 20.06
CA LEU A 8 14.62 -48.37 19.17
C LEU A 8 13.69 -47.29 19.75
N LEU A 9 13.54 -47.25 21.08
CA LEU A 9 12.72 -46.25 21.77
C LEU A 9 13.39 -44.87 21.85
N LEU A 10 14.73 -44.80 21.90
CA LEU A 10 15.47 -43.53 21.91
C LEU A 10 15.49 -42.86 20.52
N SER A 11 15.42 -43.63 19.44
CA SER A 11 15.34 -43.08 18.07
C SER A 11 13.96 -42.52 17.69
N LEU A 12 12.90 -42.83 18.44
CA LEU A 12 11.54 -42.37 18.13
C LEU A 12 11.24 -40.95 18.66
N VAL A 13 12.00 -40.48 19.66
CA VAL A 13 11.80 -39.14 20.26
C VAL A 13 12.55 -38.04 19.48
N ALA A 14 13.54 -38.40 18.68
CA ALA A 14 14.35 -37.45 17.90
C ALA A 14 13.68 -36.95 16.59
N LEU A 15 12.52 -37.49 16.22
CA LEU A 15 11.79 -37.11 14.99
C LEU A 15 10.68 -36.08 15.21
N LEU A 16 10.48 -35.60 16.44
CA LEU A 16 9.45 -34.60 16.77
C LEU A 16 9.94 -33.15 16.72
N SER A 17 11.15 -32.87 16.20
CA SER A 17 11.56 -31.51 15.84
C SER A 17 10.90 -31.07 14.51
N THR A 18 9.59 -31.28 14.38
CA THR A 18 8.82 -30.55 13.38
C THR A 18 8.89 -29.10 13.79
N ASN A 19 9.47 -28.25 12.93
CA ASN A 19 9.38 -26.81 13.06
C ASN A 19 7.92 -26.46 13.37
N LEU A 20 7.65 -26.04 14.61
CA LEU A 20 6.41 -25.39 14.98
C LEU A 20 6.40 -24.06 14.21
N MET A 21 6.06 -24.12 12.92
CA MET A 21 5.62 -22.93 12.22
C MET A 21 4.33 -22.53 12.92
N ALA A 22 4.41 -21.52 13.78
CA ALA A 22 3.25 -20.96 14.43
C ALA A 22 2.25 -20.60 13.32
N GLN A 23 1.12 -21.27 13.29
CA GLN A 23 0.09 -21.00 12.31
C GLN A 23 -0.46 -19.61 12.60
N LYS A 24 -0.38 -18.70 11.62
CA LYS A 24 -0.94 -17.35 11.76
C LYS A 24 -2.44 -17.46 12.05
N THR A 25 -2.92 -16.62 12.95
CA THR A 25 -4.28 -16.66 13.49
C THR A 25 -5.11 -15.48 12.97
N TYR A 26 -6.42 -15.56 13.17
CA TYR A 26 -7.32 -14.42 12.93
C TYR A 26 -6.94 -13.20 13.78
N GLU A 27 -6.53 -13.42 15.02
CA GLU A 27 -6.10 -12.36 15.95
C GLU A 27 -4.86 -11.63 15.42
N ASP A 28 -3.91 -12.35 14.80
CA ASP A 28 -2.73 -11.73 14.17
C ASP A 28 -3.13 -10.77 13.04
N ALA A 29 -4.09 -11.18 12.20
CA ALA A 29 -4.60 -10.32 11.12
C ALA A 29 -5.30 -9.07 11.66
N VAL A 30 -6.09 -9.20 12.73
CA VAL A 30 -6.75 -8.06 13.38
C VAL A 30 -5.73 -7.09 13.98
N ASN A 31 -4.70 -7.61 14.64
CA ASN A 31 -3.64 -6.79 15.21
C ASN A 31 -2.86 -6.03 14.14
N LEU A 32 -2.54 -6.67 13.01
CA LEU A 32 -1.92 -6.00 11.87
C LEU A 32 -2.84 -4.93 11.26
N TYR A 33 -4.13 -5.22 11.08
CA TYR A 33 -5.11 -4.23 10.60
C TYR A 33 -5.14 -2.97 11.50
N ASN A 34 -5.14 -3.16 12.82
CA ASN A 34 -5.13 -2.05 13.77
C ASN A 34 -3.81 -1.28 13.72
N SER A 35 -2.67 -1.98 13.66
CA SER A 35 -1.36 -1.35 13.53
C SER A 35 -1.25 -0.53 12.24
N ALA A 36 -1.77 -1.05 11.12
CA ALA A 36 -1.80 -0.32 9.86
C ALA A 36 -2.65 0.97 9.96
N ALA A 37 -3.76 0.94 10.70
CA ALA A 37 -4.59 2.13 10.94
C ALA A 37 -3.85 3.20 11.76
N GLU A 38 -3.10 2.78 12.78
CA GLU A 38 -2.25 3.67 13.58
C GLU A 38 -1.12 4.28 12.75
N GLN A 39 -0.42 3.46 11.97
CA GLN A 39 0.62 3.90 11.04
C GLN A 39 0.09 4.92 10.02
N ALA A 40 -1.09 4.67 9.44
CA ALA A 40 -1.70 5.59 8.48
C ALA A 40 -2.04 6.93 9.14
N SER A 41 -2.52 6.89 10.40
CA SER A 41 -2.80 8.09 11.21
C SER A 41 -1.53 8.87 11.54
N ALA A 42 -0.41 8.16 11.76
CA ALA A 42 0.92 8.73 11.95
C ALA A 42 1.58 9.20 10.63
N LYS A 43 0.87 9.10 9.50
CA LYS A 43 1.38 9.41 8.14
C LYS A 43 2.53 8.52 7.67
N GLU A 44 2.70 7.36 8.30
CA GLU A 44 3.62 6.30 7.84
C GLU A 44 2.98 5.51 6.69
N TYR A 45 2.58 6.19 5.62
CA TYR A 45 1.65 5.66 4.61
C TYR A 45 2.15 4.37 3.93
N ASP A 46 3.43 4.32 3.54
CA ASP A 46 4.00 3.14 2.86
C ASP A 46 4.01 1.92 3.78
N LYS A 47 4.35 2.14 5.06
CA LYS A 47 4.34 1.11 6.09
C LYS A 47 2.90 0.62 6.33
N ALA A 48 1.95 1.55 6.47
CA ALA A 48 0.54 1.24 6.63
C ALA A 48 -0.01 0.39 5.48
N ILE A 49 0.32 0.74 4.23
CA ILE A 49 -0.09 -0.04 3.04
C ILE A 49 0.51 -1.44 3.10
N ALA A 50 1.79 -1.58 3.44
CA ALA A 50 2.44 -2.89 3.57
C ALA A 50 1.80 -3.73 4.67
N THR A 51 1.52 -3.14 5.84
CA THR A 51 0.88 -3.83 6.96
C THR A 51 -0.58 -4.22 6.65
N TYR A 52 -1.35 -3.38 5.93
CA TYR A 52 -2.67 -3.78 5.43
C TYR A 52 -2.61 -4.95 4.44
N LYS A 53 -1.63 -4.96 3.53
CA LYS A 53 -1.42 -6.08 2.61
C LYS A 53 -1.10 -7.37 3.36
N GLU A 54 -0.29 -7.30 4.41
CA GLU A 54 0.00 -8.46 5.26
C GLU A 54 -1.25 -8.96 5.99
N ALA A 55 -2.02 -8.07 6.61
CA ALA A 55 -3.29 -8.43 7.25
C ALA A 55 -4.26 -9.13 6.26
N ALA A 56 -4.32 -8.61 5.02
CA ALA A 56 -5.13 -9.20 3.97
C ALA A 56 -4.66 -10.60 3.55
N GLN A 57 -3.36 -10.79 3.40
CA GLN A 57 -2.76 -12.07 3.08
C GLN A 57 -3.04 -13.11 4.17
N ILE A 58 -2.92 -12.75 5.44
CA ILE A 58 -3.26 -13.67 6.55
C ILE A 58 -4.74 -14.03 6.50
N GLY A 59 -5.61 -13.03 6.29
CA GLY A 59 -7.05 -13.26 6.13
C GLY A 59 -7.37 -14.27 5.02
N GLU A 60 -6.67 -14.18 3.89
CA GLU A 60 -6.76 -15.13 2.78
C GLU A 60 -6.28 -16.54 3.15
N GLU A 61 -5.09 -16.64 3.75
CA GLU A 61 -4.46 -17.91 4.15
C GLU A 61 -5.29 -18.70 5.19
N LEU A 62 -6.09 -18.00 6.01
CA LEU A 62 -6.97 -18.65 6.99
C LEU A 62 -8.10 -19.45 6.33
N GLY A 63 -8.58 -19.05 5.15
CA GLY A 63 -9.66 -19.75 4.43
C GLY A 63 -11.01 -19.78 5.17
N THR A 64 -11.22 -18.91 6.16
CA THR A 64 -12.47 -18.84 6.95
C THR A 64 -13.33 -17.63 6.55
N PRO A 65 -14.62 -17.61 6.92
CA PRO A 65 -15.47 -16.42 6.73
C PRO A 65 -14.89 -15.17 7.41
N GLN A 66 -14.34 -15.31 8.61
CA GLN A 66 -13.70 -14.20 9.34
C GLN A 66 -12.39 -13.75 8.68
N GLY A 67 -11.61 -14.69 8.15
CA GLY A 67 -10.42 -14.39 7.34
C GLY A 67 -10.78 -13.58 6.08
N THR A 68 -11.84 -13.97 5.39
CA THR A 68 -12.39 -13.23 4.24
C THR A 68 -12.82 -11.81 4.62
N ASP A 69 -13.45 -11.63 5.78
CA ASP A 69 -13.84 -10.30 6.27
C ASP A 69 -12.63 -9.39 6.51
N ILE A 70 -11.62 -9.85 7.27
CA ILE A 70 -10.45 -9.03 7.56
C ILE A 70 -9.62 -8.75 6.32
N LYS A 71 -9.58 -9.68 5.35
CA LYS A 71 -9.02 -9.45 4.02
C LYS A 71 -9.72 -8.28 3.34
N SER A 72 -11.02 -8.38 3.14
CA SER A 72 -11.82 -7.33 2.47
C SER A 72 -11.66 -5.97 3.14
N ARG A 73 -11.72 -5.93 4.48
CA ARG A 73 -11.55 -4.69 5.23
C ARG A 73 -10.17 -4.07 5.07
N SER A 74 -9.12 -4.89 5.06
CA SER A 74 -7.73 -4.43 4.86
C SER A 74 -7.53 -3.90 3.44
N GLU A 75 -7.99 -4.65 2.44
CA GLU A 75 -7.92 -4.28 1.03
C GLU A 75 -8.65 -2.95 0.73
N GLN A 76 -9.80 -2.72 1.37
CA GLN A 76 -10.55 -1.46 1.26
C GLN A 76 -9.83 -0.23 1.86
N GLN A 77 -8.82 -0.41 2.70
CA GLN A 77 -8.05 0.72 3.25
C GLN A 77 -6.86 1.09 2.35
N ILE A 78 -6.25 0.13 1.67
CA ILE A 78 -5.07 0.36 0.82
C ILE A 78 -5.24 1.54 -0.16
N PRO A 79 -6.30 1.61 -1.00
CA PRO A 79 -6.46 2.74 -1.92
C PRO A 79 -6.70 4.07 -1.19
N LYS A 80 -7.39 4.06 -0.05
CA LYS A 80 -7.62 5.27 0.75
C LYS A 80 -6.33 5.81 1.35
N VAL A 81 -5.46 4.93 1.86
CA VAL A 81 -4.15 5.30 2.39
C VAL A 81 -3.25 5.85 1.29
N GLN A 82 -3.26 5.24 0.10
CA GLN A 82 -2.50 5.75 -1.04
C GLN A 82 -2.98 7.16 -1.45
N LEU A 83 -4.29 7.40 -1.51
CA LEU A 83 -4.82 8.73 -1.80
C LEU A 83 -4.41 9.77 -0.74
N ASN A 84 -4.41 9.37 0.54
CA ASN A 84 -3.95 10.23 1.62
C ASN A 84 -2.44 10.55 1.51
N LYS A 85 -1.62 9.59 1.10
CA LYS A 85 -0.20 9.79 0.79
C LYS A 85 -0.03 10.85 -0.31
N ALA A 86 -0.76 10.70 -1.42
CA ALA A 86 -0.73 11.64 -2.53
C ALA A 86 -1.14 13.06 -2.08
N GLY A 87 -2.21 13.18 -1.30
CA GLY A 87 -2.64 14.45 -0.72
C GLY A 87 -1.61 15.06 0.24
N ASN A 88 -0.89 14.24 1.02
CA ASN A 88 0.18 14.72 1.90
C ASN A 88 1.38 15.26 1.10
N LEU A 89 1.82 14.55 0.06
CA LEU A 89 2.89 14.97 -0.84
C LEU A 89 2.52 16.25 -1.60
N PHE A 90 1.26 16.37 -2.02
CA PHE A 90 0.76 17.61 -2.60
C PHE A 90 0.81 18.79 -1.63
N ASN A 91 0.50 18.58 -0.35
CA ASN A 91 0.65 19.62 0.67
C ASN A 91 2.12 20.01 0.90
N ALA A 92 3.05 19.06 0.81
CA ALA A 92 4.48 19.34 0.85
C ALA A 92 4.89 20.24 -0.33
N PHE A 93 4.46 19.92 -1.55
CA PHE A 93 4.62 20.79 -2.72
C PHE A 93 4.04 22.19 -2.49
N ARG A 94 2.81 22.30 -1.97
CA ARG A 94 2.18 23.61 -1.73
C ARG A 94 2.99 24.49 -0.78
N SER A 95 3.77 23.86 0.10
CA SER A 95 4.62 24.52 1.09
C SER A 95 5.96 24.92 0.48
N SER A 96 6.61 24.03 -0.27
CA SER A 96 7.94 24.28 -0.87
C SER A 96 7.88 25.08 -2.17
N LYS A 97 6.80 24.92 -2.94
CA LYS A 97 6.59 25.43 -4.31
C LYS A 97 7.68 24.97 -5.31
N GLN A 98 8.33 23.85 -5.03
CA GLN A 98 9.36 23.28 -5.88
C GLN A 98 8.74 22.35 -6.92
N ILE A 99 9.25 22.40 -8.16
CA ILE A 99 8.78 21.53 -9.25
C ILE A 99 9.04 20.05 -8.92
N SER A 100 10.16 19.74 -8.27
CA SER A 100 10.49 18.37 -7.85
C SER A 100 9.42 17.77 -6.91
N ASP A 101 8.88 18.58 -6.01
CA ASP A 101 7.86 18.11 -5.06
C ASP A 101 6.49 17.99 -5.74
N LEU A 102 6.23 18.82 -6.75
CA LEU A 102 5.05 18.66 -7.61
C LEU A 102 5.12 17.35 -8.40
N ASP A 103 6.28 17.01 -8.93
CA ASP A 103 6.50 15.75 -9.65
C ASP A 103 6.25 14.53 -8.76
N ILE A 104 6.75 14.56 -7.53
CA ILE A 104 6.49 13.52 -6.54
C ILE A 104 4.98 13.41 -6.24
N ALA A 105 4.28 14.53 -6.11
CA ALA A 105 2.83 14.52 -5.88
C ALA A 105 2.05 13.97 -7.08
N ILE A 106 2.43 14.33 -8.32
CA ILE A 106 1.83 13.81 -9.56
C ILE A 106 1.95 12.28 -9.59
N ILE A 107 3.16 11.76 -9.41
CA ILE A 107 3.42 10.31 -9.41
C ILE A 107 2.56 9.62 -8.35
N ALA A 108 2.47 10.20 -7.14
CA ALA A 108 1.67 9.60 -6.08
C ALA A 108 0.16 9.56 -6.39
N PHE A 109 -0.37 10.56 -7.11
CA PHE A 109 -1.76 10.54 -7.57
C PHE A 109 -1.97 9.54 -8.71
N GLU A 110 -1.03 9.42 -9.65
CA GLU A 110 -1.08 8.38 -10.69
C GLU A 110 -1.06 6.97 -10.07
N GLU A 111 -0.19 6.74 -9.07
CA GLU A 111 -0.18 5.50 -8.29
C GLU A 111 -1.52 5.27 -7.57
N ALA A 112 -2.15 6.32 -7.03
CA ALA A 112 -3.46 6.21 -6.39
C ALA A 112 -4.57 5.82 -7.38
N VAL A 113 -4.49 6.28 -8.64
CA VAL A 113 -5.38 5.82 -9.72
C VAL A 113 -5.20 4.32 -9.97
N GLU A 114 -3.96 3.86 -10.14
CA GLU A 114 -3.68 2.46 -10.43
C GLU A 114 -4.05 1.53 -9.26
N ILE A 115 -3.74 1.92 -8.02
CA ILE A 115 -4.15 1.17 -6.83
C ILE A 115 -5.68 1.19 -6.68
N GLY A 116 -6.33 2.33 -6.95
CA GLY A 116 -7.79 2.43 -6.97
C GLY A 116 -8.43 1.44 -7.95
N LYS A 117 -7.89 1.33 -9.17
CA LYS A 117 -8.33 0.34 -10.18
C LYS A 117 -8.06 -1.09 -9.72
N GLN A 118 -6.87 -1.37 -9.20
CA GLN A 118 -6.46 -2.70 -8.72
C GLN A 118 -7.43 -3.24 -7.65
N TYR A 119 -7.85 -2.39 -6.71
CA TYR A 119 -8.77 -2.75 -5.63
C TYR A 119 -10.23 -2.41 -5.92
N GLN A 120 -10.56 -2.03 -7.16
CA GLN A 120 -11.91 -1.66 -7.59
C GLN A 120 -12.56 -0.54 -6.76
N ASP A 121 -11.75 0.34 -6.14
CA ASP A 121 -12.25 1.52 -5.43
C ASP A 121 -12.42 2.67 -6.43
N THR A 122 -13.63 2.75 -6.99
CA THR A 122 -14.00 3.78 -7.98
C THR A 122 -13.94 5.18 -7.41
N ARG A 123 -14.16 5.36 -6.10
CA ARG A 123 -14.10 6.68 -5.46
C ARG A 123 -12.67 7.19 -5.42
N VAL A 124 -11.72 6.35 -5.00
CA VAL A 124 -10.30 6.70 -5.00
C VAL A 124 -9.80 6.92 -6.43
N THR A 125 -10.17 6.04 -7.36
CA THR A 125 -9.80 6.17 -8.78
C THR A 125 -10.23 7.52 -9.34
N GLN A 126 -11.52 7.87 -9.20
CA GLN A 126 -12.06 9.13 -9.70
C GLN A 126 -11.48 10.35 -9.00
N ALA A 127 -11.30 10.29 -7.68
CA ALA A 127 -10.71 11.38 -6.92
C ALA A 127 -9.28 11.66 -7.36
N ALA A 128 -8.44 10.63 -7.44
CA ALA A 128 -7.05 10.75 -7.86
C ALA A 128 -6.94 11.21 -9.32
N GLN A 129 -7.71 10.60 -10.22
CA GLN A 129 -7.70 10.95 -11.64
C GLN A 129 -8.15 12.38 -11.89
N GLY A 130 -9.05 12.93 -11.07
CA GLY A 130 -9.41 14.35 -11.13
C GLY A 130 -8.26 15.30 -10.83
N TYR A 131 -7.27 14.90 -10.02
CA TYR A 131 -6.12 15.75 -9.66
C TYR A 131 -5.01 15.72 -10.70
N VAL A 132 -4.71 14.58 -11.31
CA VAL A 132 -3.59 14.41 -12.26
C VAL A 132 -3.51 15.51 -13.33
N PRO A 133 -4.58 15.80 -14.12
CA PRO A 133 -4.51 16.83 -15.16
C PRO A 133 -4.30 18.23 -14.59
N GLN A 134 -4.88 18.54 -13.42
CA GLN A 134 -4.72 19.83 -12.76
C GLN A 134 -3.28 20.06 -12.29
N LEU A 135 -2.63 19.01 -11.79
CA LEU A 135 -1.24 19.08 -11.33
C LEU A 135 -0.26 19.22 -12.49
N TYR A 136 -0.48 18.52 -13.61
CA TYR A 136 0.30 18.72 -14.83
C TYR A 136 0.12 20.13 -15.40
N TYR A 137 -1.09 20.68 -15.38
CA TYR A 137 -1.33 22.07 -15.78
C TYR A 137 -0.61 23.07 -14.86
N GLN A 138 -0.63 22.82 -13.55
CA GLN A 138 0.13 23.60 -12.57
C GLN A 138 1.64 23.54 -12.87
N LYS A 139 2.17 22.36 -13.20
CA LYS A 139 3.58 22.16 -13.59
C LYS A 139 3.90 22.96 -14.84
N ALA A 140 3.07 22.87 -15.88
CA ALA A 140 3.22 23.61 -17.12
C ALA A 140 3.30 25.13 -16.86
N THR A 141 2.42 25.65 -16.00
CA THR A 141 2.42 27.08 -15.61
C THR A 141 3.72 27.50 -14.91
N MET A 142 4.26 26.63 -14.05
CA MET A 142 5.53 26.90 -13.35
C MET A 142 6.72 26.88 -14.30
N LEU A 143 6.76 25.94 -15.24
CA LEU A 143 7.79 25.82 -16.26
C LEU A 143 7.75 26.98 -17.25
N PHE A 144 6.55 27.41 -17.65
CA PHE A 144 6.37 28.51 -18.58
C PHE A 144 6.92 29.82 -18.02
N LYS A 145 6.66 30.09 -16.73
CA LYS A 145 7.23 31.25 -16.02
C LYS A 145 8.76 31.23 -15.92
N ARG A 146 9.38 30.06 -16.11
CA ARG A 146 10.83 29.85 -16.13
C ARG A 146 11.37 29.75 -17.56
N GLU A 147 10.54 30.02 -18.56
CA GLU A 147 10.88 29.98 -19.99
C GLU A 147 11.33 28.58 -20.47
N MET A 148 10.95 27.54 -19.74
CA MET A 148 11.22 26.13 -20.07
C MET A 148 10.14 25.58 -21.01
N TYR A 149 10.13 26.05 -22.26
CA TYR A 149 9.02 25.84 -23.18
C TYR A 149 8.83 24.38 -23.62
N GLU A 150 9.92 23.64 -23.84
CA GLU A 150 9.83 22.22 -24.23
C GLU A 150 9.19 21.38 -23.12
N GLU A 151 9.57 21.63 -21.87
CA GLU A 151 9.01 20.95 -20.71
C GLU A 151 7.58 21.41 -20.42
N THR A 152 7.26 22.69 -20.68
CA THR A 152 5.88 23.20 -20.64
C THR A 152 4.99 22.41 -21.59
N ASP A 153 5.39 22.25 -22.86
CA ASP A 153 4.59 21.52 -23.86
C ASP A 153 4.40 20.06 -23.45
N LYS A 154 5.44 19.40 -22.94
CA LYS A 154 5.33 18.04 -22.38
C LYS A 154 4.30 17.99 -21.25
N ALA A 155 4.37 18.91 -20.30
CA ALA A 155 3.44 18.95 -19.17
C ALA A 155 1.99 19.25 -19.60
N LEU A 156 1.77 20.13 -20.59
CA LEU A 156 0.43 20.38 -21.14
C LEU A 156 -0.13 19.15 -21.85
N ASN A 157 0.69 18.44 -22.63
CA ASN A 157 0.27 17.19 -23.28
C ASN A 157 -0.13 16.13 -22.24
N SER A 158 0.65 15.98 -21.16
CA SER A 158 0.28 15.09 -20.05
C SER A 158 -1.03 15.51 -19.39
N ALA A 159 -1.29 16.82 -19.22
CA ALA A 159 -2.54 17.31 -18.63
C ALA A 159 -3.78 16.97 -19.50
N ILE A 160 -3.62 16.90 -20.82
CA ILE A 160 -4.72 16.59 -21.76
C ILE A 160 -4.98 15.08 -21.86
N GLN A 161 -3.94 14.26 -21.68
CA GLN A 161 -4.02 12.80 -21.84
C GLN A 161 -4.40 12.05 -20.56
N ALA A 162 -4.29 12.69 -19.40
CA ALA A 162 -4.55 12.11 -18.08
C ALA A 162 -6.03 11.79 -17.77
#